data_AF-A0A529ZNL7-F1
#
_entry.id   AF-A0A529ZNL7-F1
#
_cell.length_a   1.000
_cell.length_b   1.000
_cell.length_c   1.000
_cell.angle_alpha   90.00
_cell.angle_beta   90.00
_cell.angle_gamma   90.00
#
_symmetry.space_group_name_H-M   'P 1'
#
loop_
_entity.id
_entity.type
_entity.pdbx_description
1 polymer ?
#
loop_
_entity_poly.entity_id
_entity_poly.type
_entity_poly.pdbx_seq_one_letter_code
_entity_poly.pdbx_strand_id
1 'polypeptide(L)' 'SNNYRLVREAVDRGVPLHAIDPNANVVNDLKKIILPEEAVQTTVKSKSLFGLGKGLLKRKAG' A
#
# COMPACT_ATOMS: atom_id res chain seq x y z
N SER A 1 -2.66 -2.55 -15.63
CA SER A 1 -4.07 -2.97 -15.52
C SER A 1 -4.97 -1.84 -15.97
N ASN A 2 -5.99 -2.12 -16.80
CA ASN A 2 -6.97 -1.12 -17.20
C ASN A 2 -8.09 -1.05 -16.15
N ASN A 3 -7.88 -0.23 -15.13
CA ASN A 3 -8.76 -0.11 -13.95
C ASN A 3 -10.15 0.44 -14.30
N TYR A 4 -10.29 1.21 -15.40
CA TYR A 4 -11.55 1.81 -15.81
C TYR A 4 -12.57 0.76 -16.27
N ARG A 5 -12.14 -0.26 -17.03
CA ARG A 5 -13.04 -1.32 -17.53
C ARG A 5 -13.70 -2.08 -16.37
N LEU A 6 -12.92 -2.40 -15.35
CA LEU A 6 -13.36 -3.12 -14.16
C LEU A 6 -14.40 -2.32 -13.37
N VAL A 7 -14.15 -1.01 -13.19
CA VAL A 7 -15.10 -0.12 -12.52
C VAL A 7 -16.41 -0.02 -13.30
N ARG A 8 -16.32 0.14 -14.62
CA ARG A 8 -17.51 0.23 -15.47
C ARG A 8 -18.38 -1.01 -15.37
N GLU A 9 -17.78 -2.19 -15.45
CA GLU A 9 -18.48 -3.47 -15.34
C GLU A 9 -19.14 -3.65 -13.96
N ALA A 10 -18.52 -3.17 -12.89
CA ALA A 10 -19.07 -3.22 -11.53
C ALA A 10 -20.27 -2.30 -11.36
N VAL A 11 -20.20 -1.10 -11.92
CA VAL A 11 -21.30 -0.13 -11.94
C VAL A 11 -22.46 -0.67 -12.78
N ASP A 12 -22.19 -1.15 -13.98
CA ASP A 12 -23.22 -1.68 -14.90
C ASP A 12 -23.96 -2.88 -14.28
N ARG A 13 -23.28 -3.70 -13.48
CA ARG A 13 -23.86 -4.85 -12.78
C ARG A 13 -24.43 -4.52 -11.40
N GLY A 14 -24.14 -3.35 -10.84
CA GLY A 14 -24.50 -2.99 -9.47
C GLY A 14 -23.86 -3.88 -8.39
N VAL A 15 -22.66 -4.42 -8.66
CA VAL A 15 -21.94 -5.33 -7.75
C VAL A 15 -20.63 -4.71 -7.25
N PRO A 16 -20.14 -5.09 -6.07
CA PRO A 16 -18.85 -4.60 -5.57
C PRO A 16 -17.69 -5.04 -6.47
N LEU A 17 -16.63 -4.21 -6.56
CA LEU A 17 -15.45 -4.47 -7.40
C LEU A 17 -14.79 -5.84 -7.14
N HIS A 18 -14.81 -6.32 -5.89
CA HIS A 18 -14.28 -7.63 -5.50
C HIS A 18 -15.02 -8.81 -6.13
N ALA A 19 -16.30 -8.61 -6.50
CA ALA A 19 -17.10 -9.62 -7.20
C ALA A 19 -16.73 -9.74 -8.69
N ILE A 20 -16.00 -8.77 -9.26
CA ILE A 20 -15.50 -8.81 -10.64
C ILE A 20 -14.05 -9.29 -10.68
N ASP A 21 -13.21 -8.71 -9.83
CA ASP A 21 -11.82 -9.14 -9.69
C ASP A 21 -11.44 -9.12 -8.20
N PRO A 22 -11.19 -10.30 -7.60
CA PRO A 22 -10.79 -10.41 -6.20
C PRO A 22 -9.48 -9.68 -5.89
N ASN A 23 -8.61 -9.49 -6.88
CA ASN A 23 -7.29 -8.86 -6.74
C ASN A 23 -7.27 -7.39 -7.24
N ALA A 24 -8.43 -6.75 -7.38
CA ALA A 24 -8.53 -5.39 -7.89
C ALA A 24 -7.79 -4.37 -6.98
N ASN A 25 -6.66 -3.84 -7.45
CA ASN A 25 -5.91 -2.77 -6.77
C ASN A 25 -6.70 -1.45 -6.63
N VAL A 26 -7.78 -1.30 -7.41
CA VAL A 26 -8.62 -0.08 -7.48
C VAL A 26 -9.21 0.29 -6.12
N VAL A 27 -9.55 -0.69 -5.28
CA VAL A 27 -10.12 -0.44 -3.95
C VAL A 27 -9.15 0.34 -3.06
N ASN A 28 -7.86 0.00 -3.12
CA ASN A 28 -6.83 0.69 -2.33
C ASN A 28 -6.57 2.10 -2.83
N ASP A 29 -6.66 2.32 -4.15
CA ASP A 29 -6.49 3.66 -4.73
C ASP A 29 -7.69 4.56 -4.45
N LEU A 30 -8.91 4.02 -4.47
CA LEU A 30 -10.12 4.76 -4.07
C LEU A 30 -10.10 5.16 -2.59
N LYS A 31 -9.64 4.27 -1.70
CA LYS A 31 -9.50 4.57 -0.27
C LYS A 31 -8.61 5.79 -0.01
N LYS A 32 -7.52 5.96 -0.77
CA LYS A 32 -6.62 7.12 -0.63
C LYS A 32 -7.29 8.45 -1.01
N ILE A 33 -8.28 8.42 -1.90
CA ILE A 33 -9.01 9.61 -2.34
C ILE A 33 -10.08 10.00 -1.33
N ILE A 34 -10.81 9.02 -0.78
CA ILE A 34 -11.94 9.25 0.13
C ILE A 34 -11.46 9.48 1.58
N LEU A 35 -10.40 8.77 1.99
CA LEU A 35 -9.85 8.80 3.35
C LEU A 35 -8.38 9.21 3.31
N PRO A 36 -8.09 10.49 2.97
CA PRO A 36 -6.71 10.94 2.81
C PRO A 36 -5.90 10.84 4.11
N GLU A 37 -6.53 10.97 5.28
CA GLU A 37 -5.84 10.93 6.58
C GLU A 37 -5.37 9.53 6.98
N GLU A 38 -6.10 8.47 6.59
CA GLU A 38 -5.70 7.08 6.86
C GLU A 38 -4.57 6.61 5.93
N ALA A 39 -4.48 7.17 4.73
CA ALA A 39 -3.43 6.83 3.77
C ALA A 39 -2.02 7.23 4.26
N VAL A 40 -1.91 8.32 5.03
CA VAL A 40 -0.63 8.86 5.52
C VAL A 40 0.00 7.95 6.59
N GLN A 41 -0.81 7.28 7.41
CA GLN A 41 -0.34 6.50 8.57
C GLN A 41 0.48 5.26 8.21
N THR A 42 0.36 4.74 6.98
CA THR A 42 1.03 3.50 6.57
C THR A 42 2.49 3.68 6.12
N THR A 43 2.99 4.91 5.98
CA THR A 43 4.33 5.17 5.42
C THR A 43 5.45 5.23 6.46
N VAL A 44 5.15 5.18 7.75
CA VAL A 44 6.17 5.15 8.80
C VAL A 44 6.68 3.71 8.98
N LYS A 45 7.32 3.16 7.94
CA LYS A 45 8.19 1.99 8.09
C LYS A 45 9.26 2.39 9.11
N SER A 46 9.20 1.76 10.28
CA SER A 46 10.14 1.94 11.38
C SER A 46 11.57 1.85 10.84
N LYS A 47 12.28 2.98 10.78
CA LYS A 47 13.74 2.97 10.61
C LYS A 47 14.32 2.30 11.85
N SER A 48 14.52 1.00 11.74
CA SER A 48 15.04 0.18 12.82
C SER A 48 16.39 0.73 13.27
N LEU A 49 16.46 1.16 14.55
CA LEU A 49 17.70 1.66 15.18
C LEU A 49 18.71 0.54 15.46
N PHE A 50 18.39 -0.72 15.12
CA PHE A 50 19.30 -1.86 15.23
C PHE A 50 20.56 -1.74 14.34
N GLY A 51 20.59 -0.80 13.38
CA GLY A 51 21.77 -0.55 12.55
C GLY A 51 22.90 0.23 13.24
N LEU A 52 22.61 0.99 14.30
CA LEU A 52 23.60 1.88 14.94
C LEU A 52 24.67 1.12 15.76
N GLY A 53 24.38 -0.10 16.24
CA GLY A 53 25.32 -0.89 17.05
C GLY A 53 26.40 -1.63 16.25
N LYS A 54 26.13 -2.00 14.99
CA LYS A 54 27.09 -2.79 14.18
C LYS A 54 28.27 -1.96 13.65
N GLY A 55 28.10 -0.64 13.48
CA GLY A 55 29.13 0.24 12.92
C GLY A 55 30.29 0.56 13.87
N LEU A 56 30.08 0.47 15.18
CA LEU A 56 31.10 0.76 16.20
C LEU A 56 32.01 -0.43 16.50
N LEU A 57 31.54 -1.67 16.30
CA LEU A 57 32.32 -2.88 16.59
C LEU A 57 33.33 -3.24 15.48
N LYS A 58 33.22 -2.65 14.29
CA LYS A 58 34.07 -3.00 13.14
C LYS A 58 35.41 -2.23 13.09
N ARG A 59 35.65 -1.26 13.97
CA ARG A 59 36.86 -0.41 13.94
C ARG A 59 38.01 -0.85 14.87
N LYS A 60 38.00 -2.05 15.44
CA LYS A 60 39.10 -2.54 16.29
C LYS A 60 39.60 -3.95 15.96
N ALA A 61 39.84 -4.21 14.68
CA ALA A 61 40.71 -5.30 14.23
C ALA A 61 41.26 -4.95 12.84
N GLY A 62 42.55 -4.62 12.77
CA GLY A 62 43.28 -4.21 11.56
C GLY A 62 44.06 -2.94 11.78
#